data_AF-A0A2E0EHN5-F1
#
_entry.id   AF-A0A2E0EHN5-F1
#
_cell.length_a   1.000
_cell.length_b   1.000
_cell.length_c   1.000
_cell.angle_alpha   90.00
_cell.angle_beta   90.00
_cell.angle_gamma   90.00
#
_symmetry.space_group_name_H-M   'P 1'
#
loop_
_entity.id
_entity.type
_entity.pdbx_description
1 polymer ?
#
loop_
_entity_poly.entity_id
_entity_poly.type
_entity_poly.pdbx_seq_one_letter_code
_entity_poly.pdbx_strand_id
1 'polypeptide(L)'
;MSPRRRRRSASITVIFWRDIPAQVIAVDGPDREAVMLSERFQHAIDRAAGVAGLTETDAYIEQWARREQDPEIDTTGQISQIVASLEAHHDKQILEQLVRNGGFATTDSAPGDGSNQLIN
;
A
#
# COMPACT_ATOMS: atom_id res chain seq x y z
N MET A 1 -23.80 -5.59 31.28
CA MET A 1 -23.78 -5.72 29.81
C MET A 1 -22.46 -6.32 29.41
N SER A 2 -22.42 -7.62 29.11
CA SER A 2 -21.21 -8.30 28.65
C SER A 2 -20.95 -7.94 27.19
N PRO A 3 -19.76 -7.48 26.79
CA PRO A 3 -19.43 -7.46 25.38
C PRO A 3 -19.34 -8.92 24.93
N ARG A 4 -20.13 -9.24 23.91
CA ARG A 4 -20.25 -10.54 23.26
C ARG A 4 -18.86 -11.16 23.04
N ARG A 5 -18.71 -12.40 23.49
CA ARG A 5 -17.70 -13.39 23.08
C ARG A 5 -17.19 -13.07 21.66
N ARG A 6 -15.97 -12.53 21.56
CA ARG A 6 -15.22 -12.26 20.33
C ARG A 6 -15.30 -13.51 19.45
N ARG A 7 -16.19 -13.52 18.45
CA ARG A 7 -16.21 -14.58 17.45
C ARG A 7 -14.83 -14.57 16.80
N ARG A 8 -14.28 -15.75 16.54
CA ARG A 8 -13.05 -15.96 15.76
C ARG A 8 -13.20 -15.10 14.50
N SER A 9 -12.52 -13.97 14.50
CA SER A 9 -12.81 -12.84 13.64
C SER A 9 -11.90 -12.99 12.44
N ALA A 10 -12.47 -13.42 11.31
CA ALA A 10 -11.77 -13.31 10.06
C ALA A 10 -11.29 -11.85 9.90
N SER A 11 -10.08 -11.65 9.42
CA SER A 11 -9.45 -10.34 9.31
C SER A 11 -8.53 -10.34 8.10
N ILE A 12 -8.61 -9.28 7.31
CA ILE A 12 -7.71 -9.10 6.17
C ILE A 12 -6.75 -7.99 6.51
N THR A 13 -5.47 -8.30 6.49
CA THR A 13 -4.38 -7.37 6.68
C THR A 13 -3.72 -7.12 5.34
N VAL A 14 -3.92 -5.93 4.78
CA VAL A 14 -3.16 -5.49 3.62
C VAL A 14 -1.89 -4.81 4.11
N ILE A 15 -0.76 -5.23 3.59
CA ILE A 15 0.54 -4.64 3.87
C ILE A 15 0.89 -3.68 2.73
N PHE A 16 1.06 -2.43 3.11
CA PHE A 16 1.49 -1.33 2.26
C PHE A 16 2.87 -0.87 2.69
N TRP A 17 3.70 -0.53 1.72
CA TRP A 17 4.92 0.21 1.94
C TRP A 17 4.73 1.62 1.40
N ARG A 18 4.63 2.61 2.29
CA ARG A 18 4.14 3.97 1.98
C ARG A 18 2.77 3.92 1.28
N ASP A 19 2.75 4.08 -0.05
CA ASP A 19 1.55 4.02 -0.90
C ASP A 19 1.50 2.78 -1.81
N ILE A 20 2.52 1.91 -1.78
CA ILE A 20 2.63 0.75 -2.66
C ILE A 20 2.17 -0.52 -1.91
N PRO A 21 1.10 -1.21 -2.36
CA PRO A 21 0.69 -2.49 -1.79
C PRO A 21 1.72 -3.57 -2.11
N ALA A 22 2.16 -4.31 -1.09
CA ALA A 22 3.18 -5.34 -1.22
C ALA A 22 2.59 -6.75 -1.13
N GLN A 23 1.76 -6.98 -0.11
CA GLN A 23 1.12 -8.27 0.12
C GLN A 23 -0.21 -8.10 0.85
N VAL A 24 -1.10 -9.05 0.66
CA VAL A 24 -2.35 -9.15 1.42
C VAL A 24 -2.30 -10.43 2.26
N ILE A 25 -2.77 -10.36 3.49
CA ILE A 25 -2.84 -11.49 4.41
C ILE A 25 -4.28 -11.63 4.88
N ALA A 26 -4.88 -12.77 4.61
CA ALA A 26 -6.16 -13.21 5.11
C ALA A 26 -5.93 -14.09 6.34
N VAL A 27 -6.60 -13.80 7.45
CA VAL A 27 -6.59 -14.63 8.65
C VAL A 27 -8.03 -15.02 8.95
N ASP A 28 -8.32 -16.32 9.00
CA ASP A 28 -9.62 -16.86 9.40
C ASP A 28 -9.44 -17.92 10.49
N GLY A 29 -9.63 -17.52 11.75
CA GLY A 29 -9.45 -18.43 12.88
C GLY A 29 -8.04 -19.04 12.92
N PRO A 30 -7.87 -20.36 12.74
CA PRO A 30 -6.56 -21.01 12.66
C PRO A 30 -5.89 -20.89 11.28
N ASP A 31 -6.65 -20.53 10.24
CA ASP A 31 -6.17 -20.49 8.87
C ASP A 31 -5.57 -19.12 8.56
N ARG A 32 -4.44 -19.10 7.86
CA ARG A 32 -3.78 -17.88 7.40
C ARG A 32 -3.34 -18.06 5.96
N GLU A 33 -3.74 -17.14 5.12
CA GLU A 33 -3.42 -17.14 3.71
C GLU A 33 -2.74 -15.81 3.38
N ALA A 34 -1.52 -15.86 2.87
CA ALA A 34 -0.79 -14.67 2.44
C ALA A 34 -0.63 -14.73 0.93
N VAL A 35 -1.16 -13.73 0.24
CA VAL A 35 -1.03 -13.59 -1.20
C VAL A 35 -0.11 -12.42 -1.50
N MET A 36 0.99 -12.73 -2.17
CA MET A 36 1.97 -11.75 -2.62
C MET A 36 1.51 -11.17 -3.97
N LEU A 37 1.62 -9.86 -4.15
CA LEU A 37 1.35 -9.23 -5.44
C LEU A 37 2.50 -9.51 -6.44
N SER A 38 2.29 -9.17 -7.71
CA SER A 38 3.32 -9.28 -8.75
C SER A 38 4.66 -8.64 -8.36
N GLU A 39 5.77 -9.18 -8.90
CA GLU A 39 7.14 -8.68 -8.72
C GLU A 39 7.32 -7.18 -9.05
N ARG A 40 6.41 -6.63 -9.88
CA ARG A 40 6.36 -5.21 -10.23
C ARG A 40 6.25 -4.31 -9.01
N PHE A 41 5.49 -4.73 -8.00
CA PHE A 41 5.31 -3.97 -6.75
C PHE A 41 6.58 -3.97 -5.92
N GLN A 42 7.24 -5.12 -5.80
CA GLN A 42 8.53 -5.23 -5.09
C GLN A 42 9.60 -4.37 -5.74
N HIS A 43 9.68 -4.41 -7.08
CA HIS A 43 10.64 -3.60 -7.83
C HIS A 43 10.33 -2.09 -7.73
N ALA A 44 9.05 -1.72 -7.59
CA ALA A 44 8.66 -0.35 -7.31
C ALA A 44 9.07 0.08 -5.89
N ILE A 45 8.89 -0.77 -4.88
CA ILE A 45 9.32 -0.47 -3.50
C ILE A 45 10.83 -0.25 -3.44
N ASP A 46 11.62 -1.14 -4.04
CA ASP A 46 13.08 -1.03 -4.08
C ASP A 46 13.52 0.30 -4.72
N ARG A 47 12.98 0.62 -5.89
CA ARG A 47 13.30 1.87 -6.57
C ARG A 47 12.83 3.09 -5.80
N ALA A 48 11.64 3.04 -5.18
CA ALA A 48 11.11 4.13 -4.38
C ALA A 48 11.95 4.38 -3.12
N ALA A 49 12.42 3.32 -2.46
CA ALA A 49 13.34 3.42 -1.33
C ALA A 49 14.67 4.05 -1.76
N GLY A 50 15.21 3.62 -2.91
CA GLY A 50 16.41 4.21 -3.51
C GLY A 50 16.24 5.70 -3.86
N VAL A 51 15.11 6.07 -4.47
CA VAL A 51 14.79 7.48 -4.81
C VAL A 51 14.60 8.34 -3.56
N ALA A 52 13.96 7.81 -2.52
CA ALA A 52 13.76 8.53 -1.27
C ALA A 52 15.01 8.61 -0.39
N GLY A 53 16.10 7.93 -0.76
CA GLY A 53 17.30 7.82 0.07
C GLY A 53 17.05 7.11 1.40
N LEU A 54 15.97 6.31 1.51
CA LEU A 54 15.65 5.50 2.69
C LEU A 54 16.47 4.22 2.72
N THR A 55 17.79 4.38 2.70
CA THR A 55 18.76 3.27 2.81
C THR A 55 19.08 2.92 4.24
N GLU A 56 18.63 3.71 5.21
CA GLU A 56 18.68 3.35 6.63
C GLU A 56 17.64 2.26 6.90
N THR A 57 18.13 1.07 7.28
CA THR A 57 17.32 -0.15 7.45
C THR A 57 16.09 0.09 8.33
N ASP A 58 16.23 0.89 9.38
CA ASP A 58 15.13 1.26 10.29
C ASP A 58 14.07 2.10 9.57
N ALA A 59 14.47 3.16 8.85
CA ALA A 59 13.55 4.02 8.12
C ALA A 59 12.85 3.29 6.95
N TYR A 60 13.43 2.21 6.42
CA TYR A 60 12.75 1.34 5.45
C TYR A 60 11.67 0.47 6.13
N ILE A 61 11.99 -0.13 7.28
CA ILE A 61 11.09 -1.02 8.04
C ILE A 61 9.94 -0.24 8.69
N GLU A 62 10.20 0.98 9.16
CA GLU A 62 9.19 1.84 9.81
C GLU A 62 8.06 2.29 8.85
N GLN A 63 8.33 2.28 7.53
CA GLN A 63 7.35 2.72 6.52
C GLN A 63 6.38 1.62 6.07
N TRP A 64 6.50 0.43 6.67
CA TRP A 64 5.56 -0.66 6.46
C TRP A 64 4.27 -0.39 7.23
N ALA A 65 3.24 0.06 6.50
CA ALA A 65 1.91 0.26 7.02
C ALA A 65 1.07 -1.01 6.86
N ARG A 66 0.47 -1.47 7.95
CA ARG A 66 -0.47 -2.61 7.94
C ARG A 66 -1.87 -2.05 8.10
N ARG A 67 -2.75 -2.35 7.16
CA ARG A 67 -4.16 -1.97 7.20
C ARG A 67 -4.98 -3.22 7.40
N GLU A 68 -5.48 -3.37 8.63
CA GLU A 68 -6.44 -4.40 8.97
C GLU A 68 -7.84 -3.93 8.58
N GLN A 69 -8.58 -4.80 7.90
CA GLN A 69 -9.96 -4.59 7.49
C GLN A 69 -10.77 -5.86 7.74
N ASP A 70 -12.03 -5.67 8.09
CA ASP A 70 -12.98 -6.76 8.25
C ASP A 70 -13.32 -7.34 6.86
N PRO A 71 -13.19 -8.66 6.66
CA PRO A 71 -13.60 -9.30 5.42
C PRO A 71 -15.12 -9.19 5.26
N GLU A 72 -15.58 -8.74 4.09
CA GLU A 72 -17.00 -8.64 3.76
C GLU A 72 -17.58 -10.01 3.34
N ILE A 73 -16.74 -10.85 2.73
CA ILE A 73 -17.05 -12.22 2.26
C ILE A 73 -15.99 -13.23 2.76
N ASP A 74 -15.96 -14.46 2.22
CA ASP A 74 -14.90 -15.43 2.46
C ASP A 74 -13.49 -14.86 2.25
N THR A 75 -12.58 -15.13 3.19
CA THR A 75 -11.24 -14.54 3.25
C THR A 75 -10.43 -14.81 1.98
N THR A 76 -10.52 -16.01 1.41
CA THR A 76 -9.87 -16.40 0.14
C THR A 76 -10.47 -15.74 -1.10
N GLY A 77 -11.79 -15.54 -1.13
CA GLY A 77 -12.45 -14.80 -2.22
C GLY A 77 -12.09 -13.31 -2.15
N GLN A 78 -12.12 -12.75 -0.95
CA GLN A 78 -11.87 -11.34 -0.71
C GLN A 78 -10.41 -10.97 -0.97
N ILE A 79 -9.44 -11.79 -0.55
CA ILE A 79 -8.01 -11.54 -0.83
C ILE A 79 -7.73 -11.54 -2.33
N SER A 80 -8.27 -12.50 -3.08
CA SER A 80 -8.10 -12.56 -4.54
C SER A 80 -8.72 -11.35 -5.23
N GLN A 81 -9.90 -10.90 -4.77
CA GLN A 81 -10.55 -9.71 -5.30
C GLN A 81 -9.75 -8.43 -5.00
N ILE A 82 -9.21 -8.30 -3.78
CA ILE A 82 -8.37 -7.16 -3.39
C ILE A 82 -7.09 -7.15 -4.23
N VAL A 83 -6.40 -8.29 -4.35
CA VAL A 83 -5.18 -8.41 -5.15
C VAL A 83 -5.46 -8.03 -6.60
N ALA A 84 -6.48 -8.64 -7.23
CA ALA A 84 -6.85 -8.30 -8.61
C ALA A 84 -7.21 -6.83 -8.77
N SER A 85 -7.91 -6.23 -7.80
CA SER A 85 -8.27 -4.81 -7.83
C SER A 85 -7.05 -3.90 -7.68
N LEU A 86 -6.11 -4.23 -6.79
CA LEU A 86 -4.86 -3.48 -6.60
C LEU A 86 -3.96 -3.59 -7.83
N GLU A 87 -3.83 -4.79 -8.40
CA GLU A 87 -3.07 -5.01 -9.63
C GLU A 87 -3.66 -4.27 -10.82
N ALA A 88 -4.99 -4.23 -10.94
CA ALA A 88 -5.67 -3.48 -11.99
C ALA A 88 -5.58 -1.95 -11.82
N HIS A 89 -5.65 -1.45 -10.58
CA HIS A 89 -5.51 -0.01 -10.30
C HIS A 89 -4.06 0.47 -10.41
N HIS A 90 -3.08 -0.37 -10.09
CA HIS A 90 -1.67 0.00 -10.09
C HIS A 90 -0.97 -0.52 -11.34
N ASP A 91 -1.27 0.13 -12.45
CA ASP A 91 -0.53 -0.07 -13.69
C ASP A 91 0.93 0.38 -13.54
N LYS A 92 1.80 -0.09 -14.44
CA LYS A 92 3.22 0.27 -14.48
C LYS A 92 3.43 1.78 -14.42
N GLN A 93 2.59 2.57 -15.09
CA GLN A 93 2.67 4.03 -15.08
C GLN A 93 2.42 4.65 -13.68
N ILE A 94 1.48 4.11 -12.89
CA ILE A 94 1.22 4.56 -11.52
C ILE A 94 2.42 4.21 -10.64
N LEU A 95 2.90 2.96 -10.73
CA LEU A 95 4.06 2.50 -9.96
C LEU A 95 5.30 3.35 -10.26
N GLU A 96 5.57 3.69 -11.52
CA GLU A 96 6.68 4.56 -11.91
C GLU A 96 6.53 5.99 -11.38
N GLN A 97 5.30 6.50 -11.23
CA GLN A 97 5.04 7.80 -10.59
C GLN A 97 5.29 7.73 -9.08
N LEU A 98 4.74 6.72 -8.41
CA LEU A 98 4.98 6.47 -6.98
C LEU A 98 6.49 6.38 -6.71
N VAL A 99 7.22 5.58 -7.49
CA VAL A 99 8.68 5.45 -7.42
C VAL A 99 9.39 6.79 -7.54
N ARG A 100 9.05 7.59 -8.55
CA ARG A 100 9.67 8.91 -8.78
C ARG A 100 9.44 9.87 -7.62
N ASN A 101 8.33 9.72 -6.90
CA ASN A 101 8.00 10.50 -5.71
C ASN A 101 8.51 9.86 -4.40
N GLY A 102 9.38 8.84 -4.49
CA GLY A 102 9.90 8.12 -3.33
C GLY A 102 8.87 7.22 -2.64
N GLY A 103 7.76 6.87 -3.28
CA GLY A 103 6.72 6.00 -2.73
C GLY A 103 5.51 6.73 -2.18
N PHE A 104 5.37 8.03 -2.45
CA PHE A 104 4.15 8.79 -2.16
C PHE A 104 3.36 9.05 -3.45
N ALA A 105 2.04 8.89 -3.42
CA ALA A 105 1.20 9.49 -4.44
C ALA A 105 1.39 11.01 -4.36
N THR A 106 1.95 11.61 -5.41
CA THR A 106 1.89 13.05 -5.53
C THR A 106 0.41 13.38 -5.70
N THR A 107 -0.21 13.90 -4.64
CA THR A 107 -1.39 14.74 -4.85
C THR A 107 -0.80 15.94 -5.59
N ASP A 108 -0.97 15.95 -6.91
CA ASP A 108 -0.58 17.07 -7.74
C ASP A 108 -1.45 18.26 -7.32
N SER A 109 -0.96 19.00 -6.35
CA SER A 109 -1.48 20.28 -5.91
C SER A 109 -0.29 21.09 -5.45
N ALA A 110 0.50 21.57 -6.43
CA ALA A 110 1.05 22.93 -6.51
C ALA A 110 2.04 23.03 -7.69
N PRO A 111 2.10 24.19 -8.36
CA PRO A 111 2.86 25.28 -7.73
C PRO A 111 2.02 26.56 -7.64
N GLY A 112 1.62 26.91 -6.42
CA GLY A 112 1.60 28.32 -6.05
C GLY A 112 3.03 28.70 -5.69
N ASP A 113 3.69 29.52 -6.51
CA ASP A 113 4.28 30.82 -6.11
C ASP A 113 5.20 31.41 -7.22
N GLY A 114 5.07 32.73 -7.47
CA GLY A 114 6.27 33.57 -7.54
C GLY A 114 6.76 34.23 -8.83
N SER A 115 6.00 34.35 -9.93
CA SER A 115 6.47 35.13 -11.11
C SER A 115 5.97 36.58 -11.09
N ASN A 116 6.77 37.42 -10.43
CA ASN A 116 6.78 38.88 -10.52
C ASN A 116 6.70 39.37 -11.98
N GLN A 117 5.55 39.92 -12.40
CA GLN A 117 5.41 40.58 -13.70
C GLN A 117 5.83 42.04 -13.59
N LEU A 118 7.13 42.28 -13.76
CA LEU A 118 7.64 43.55 -14.29
C LEU A 118 7.15 43.67 -15.74
N ILE A 119 6.21 44.59 -15.99
CA ILE A 119 6.11 45.22 -17.31
C ILE A 119 6.12 46.73 -17.14
N ASN A 120 6.91 47.31 -18.02
CA ASN A 120 7.50 48.65 -18.02
C ASN A 120 6.59 49.70 -18.64
#